data_AF-A0A9C8GJH3-F1
#
_entry.id   AF-A0A9C8GJH3-F1
#
_cell.length_a   1.000
_cell.length_b   1.000
_cell.length_c   1.000
_cell.angle_alpha   90.00
_cell.angle_beta   90.00
_cell.angle_gamma   90.00
#
_symmetry.space_group_name_H-M   'P 1'
#
loop_
_entity.id
_entity.type
_entity.pdbx_description
1 polymer ?
#
loop_
_entity_poly.entity_id
_entity_poly.type
_entity_poly.pdbx_seq_one_letter_code
_entity_poly.pdbx_strand_id
1 'polypeptide(L)' 'MMITLLDNTVMSNLAVVQRPDLLRIAFGDTLATPQQAFDELEAGVRVGKLPALDWHWLPIWTLDAVEMAPT' A
#
# COMPACT_ATOMS: atom_id res chain seq x y z
N MET A 1 -10.96 -3.10 16.61
CA MET A 1 -10.27 -2.05 15.85
C MET A 1 -10.36 -2.45 14.38
N MET A 2 -10.83 -1.57 13.48
CA MET A 2 -10.94 -1.88 12.06
C MET A 2 -9.73 -1.28 11.34
N ILE A 3 -8.99 -2.10 10.61
CA ILE A 3 -7.86 -1.68 9.77
C ILE A 3 -8.37 -1.56 8.33
N THR A 4 -8.01 -0.48 7.65
CA THR A 4 -8.18 -0.32 6.20
C THR A 4 -6.95 -0.88 5.50
N LEU A 5 -7.17 -1.86 4.61
CA LEU A 5 -6.12 -2.40 3.76
C LEU A 5 -6.14 -1.70 2.40
N LEU A 6 -5.01 -1.14 2.01
CA LEU A 6 -4.79 -0.59 0.67
C LEU A 6 -4.48 -1.70 -0.32
N ASP A 7 -5.04 -1.57 -1.51
CA ASP A 7 -4.60 -2.31 -2.68
C ASP A 7 -3.56 -1.50 -3.47
N ASN A 8 -2.89 -2.15 -4.41
CA ASN A 8 -1.90 -1.51 -5.27
C ASN A 8 -2.53 -0.42 -6.15
N THR A 9 -3.80 -0.55 -6.55
CA THR A 9 -4.48 0.44 -7.40
C THR A 9 -4.56 1.80 -6.70
N VAL A 10 -4.98 1.84 -5.44
CA VAL A 10 -5.03 3.09 -4.66
C VAL A 10 -3.62 3.64 -4.45
N MET A 11 -2.66 2.80 -4.05
CA MET A 11 -1.28 3.25 -3.83
C MET A 11 -0.66 3.84 -5.10
N SER A 12 -0.77 3.15 -6.23
CA SER A 12 -0.21 3.59 -7.51
C SER A 12 -0.87 4.85 -8.06
N ASN A 13 -2.19 5.01 -7.91
CA ASN A 13 -2.89 6.24 -8.30
C ASN A 13 -2.37 7.45 -7.50
N LEU A 14 -2.21 7.30 -6.19
CA LEU A 14 -1.69 8.37 -5.34
C LEU A 14 -0.18 8.60 -5.54
N ALA A 15 0.56 7.56 -5.96
CA ALA A 15 1.93 7.70 -6.41
C ALA A 15 2.01 8.58 -7.67
N VAL A 16 1.18 8.33 -8.68
CA VAL A 16 1.18 9.07 -9.96
C VAL A 16 0.92 10.56 -9.76
N VAL A 17 0.00 10.91 -8.86
CA VAL A 17 -0.26 12.32 -8.52
C VAL A 17 0.69 12.88 -7.45
N GLN A 18 1.65 12.07 -6.99
CA GLN A 18 2.67 12.41 -6.00
C GLN A 18 2.09 12.89 -4.66
N ARG A 19 0.97 12.30 -4.22
CA ARG A 19 0.28 12.66 -2.97
C ARG A 19 -0.01 11.47 -2.05
N PRO A 20 0.97 10.62 -1.73
CA PRO A 20 0.78 9.52 -0.77
C PRO A 20 0.43 10.03 0.65
N ASP A 21 0.81 11.27 0.98
CA ASP A 21 0.49 11.95 2.25
C ASP A 21 -1.03 12.08 2.50
N LEU A 22 -1.85 12.17 1.45
CA LEU A 22 -3.30 12.26 1.60
C LEU A 22 -3.91 11.02 2.26
N LEU A 23 -3.32 9.85 2.02
CA LEU A 23 -3.73 8.60 2.66
C LEU A 23 -3.46 8.65 4.18
N ARG A 24 -2.28 9.16 4.56
CA ARG A 24 -1.90 9.34 5.97
C ARG A 24 -2.82 10.33 6.68
N ILE A 25 -3.18 11.43 6.02
CA ILE A 25 -4.09 12.44 6.57
C ILE A 25 -5.50 11.87 6.76
N ALA A 26 -6.00 11.08 5.81
CA ALA A 26 -7.37 10.58 5.82
C ALA A 26 -7.59 9.43 6.82
N PHE A 27 -6.61 8.55 7.00
CA PHE A 27 -6.77 7.31 7.78
C PHE A 27 -5.90 7.26 9.05
N GLY A 28 -4.85 8.08 9.17
CA GLY A 28 -3.94 8.02 10.31
C GLY A 28 -3.35 6.62 10.52
N ASP A 29 -3.41 6.13 11.75
CA ASP A 29 -2.82 4.85 12.16
C ASP A 29 -3.70 3.61 11.85
N THR A 30 -4.88 3.79 11.25
CA THR A 30 -5.78 2.67 10.89
C THR A 30 -5.59 2.17 9.47
N LEU A 31 -4.44 2.45 8.87
CA LEU A 31 -4.13 2.15 7.48
C LEU A 31 -2.94 1.20 7.38
N ALA A 32 -3.03 0.20 6.51
CA ALA A 32 -1.93 -0.70 6.17
C ALA A 32 -2.07 -1.19 4.73
N THR A 33 -1.06 -1.90 4.24
CA THR A 33 -1.13 -2.62 2.94
C THR A 33 -0.65 -4.06 3.12
N PRO A 34 -1.24 -5.04 2.43
CA PRO A 34 -0.64 -6.38 2.34
C PRO A 34 0.75 -6.33 1.69
N GLN A 35 1.63 -7.26 2.08
CA GLN A 35 2.98 -7.39 1.50
C GLN A 35 2.92 -7.50 -0.04
N GLN A 36 2.02 -8.32 -0.56
CA GLN A 36 1.87 -8.51 -2.01
C GLN A 36 1.58 -7.19 -2.75
N ALA A 37 0.66 -6.36 -2.24
CA ALA A 37 0.32 -5.10 -2.87
C ALA A 37 1.49 -4.10 -2.81
N PHE A 38 2.29 -4.15 -1.74
CA PHE A 38 3.50 -3.33 -1.61
C PHE A 38 4.59 -3.78 -2.60
N ASP A 39 4.77 -5.08 -2.80
CA ASP A 39 5.74 -5.62 -3.76
C ASP A 39 5.40 -5.21 -5.20
N GLU A 40 4.11 -5.17 -5.56
CA GLU A 40 3.66 -4.69 -6.87
C GLU A 40 3.96 -3.20 -7.08
N LEU A 41 3.77 -2.38 -6.05
CA LEU A 41 4.11 -0.96 -6.07
C LEU A 41 5.62 -0.77 -6.30
N GLU A 42 6.46 -1.49 -5.55
CA GLU A 42 7.91 -1.46 -5.71
C GLU A 42 8.37 -1.93 -7.09
N ALA A 43 7.72 -2.97 -7.65
CA ALA A 43 7.98 -3.42 -9.00
C ALA A 43 7.66 -2.33 -10.02
N GLY A 44 6.55 -1.61 -9.84
CA GLY A 44 6.17 -0.44 -10.65
C GLY A 44 7.21 0.68 -10.61
N VAL A 45 7.80 0.95 -9.44
CA VAL A 45 8.90 1.92 -9.29
C VAL A 45 10.16 1.43 -10.03
N ARG A 46 10.54 0.16 -9.84
CA ARG A 46 11.76 -0.43 -10.41
C ARG A 46 11.77 -0.42 -11.94
N VAL A 47 10.61 -0.65 -12.56
CA VAL A 47 10.46 -0.63 -14.03
C VAL A 47 10.15 0.75 -14.61
N GLY A 48 10.20 1.81 -13.78
CA GLY A 48 10.01 3.20 -14.20
C GLY A 48 8.56 3.56 -14.56
N LYS A 49 7.57 2.78 -14.12
CA LYS A 49 6.14 3.07 -14.34
C LYS A 49 5.53 3.94 -13.24
N LEU A 50 6.11 3.94 -12.05
CA LEU A 50 5.67 4.74 -10.91
C LEU A 50 6.83 5.60 -10.37
N PRO A 51 6.54 6.79 -9.82
CA PRO A 51 7.57 7.60 -9.18
C PRO A 51 8.05 6.93 -7.88
N ALA A 52 9.34 7.06 -7.61
CA ALA A 52 9.94 6.63 -6.34
C ALA A 52 9.59 7.63 -5.23
N LEU A 53 8.56 7.33 -4.46
CA LEU A 53 8.13 8.14 -3.31
C LEU A 53 8.40 7.41 -2.00
N ASP A 54 8.36 8.14 -0.89
CA ASP A 54 8.52 7.56 0.44
C ASP A 54 7.23 6.87 0.91
N TRP A 55 7.31 5.55 1.07
CA TRP A 55 6.24 4.69 1.59
C TRP A 55 6.60 4.04 2.94
N HIS A 56 7.76 4.36 3.55
CA HIS A 56 8.19 3.73 4.81
C HIS A 56 7.26 4.00 6.00
N TRP A 57 6.40 5.01 5.89
CA TRP A 57 5.39 5.34 6.88
C TRP A 57 4.16 4.41 6.83
N LEU A 58 3.95 3.67 5.73
CA LEU A 58 2.79 2.79 5.55
C LEU A 58 3.09 1.41 6.14
N PRO A 59 2.36 0.96 7.18
CA PRO A 59 2.55 -0.35 7.76
C PRO A 59 2.25 -1.47 6.74
N ILE A 60 3.09 -2.49 6.72
CA ILE A 60 2.82 -3.73 6.00
C ILE A 60 2.04 -4.67 6.92
N TRP A 61 0.84 -5.05 6.50
CA TRP A 61 0.02 -6.04 7.19
C TRP A 61 0.42 -7.44 6.73
N THR A 62 0.86 -8.26 7.68
CA THR A 62 1.11 -9.68 7.45
C THR A 62 -0.20 -10.43 7.59
N LEU A 63 -0.68 -10.98 6.48
CA LEU A 63 -1.83 -11.88 6.48
C LEU A 63 -1.46 -13.19 7.17
N ASP A 64 -2.37 -13.73 7.98
CA ASP A 64 -2.19 -15.04 8.57
C ASP A 64 -2.52 -16.17 7.58
N ALA A 65 -2.25 -17.42 7.99
CA ALA A 65 -2.45 -18.58 7.12
C ALA A 65 -3.92 -18.82 6.74
N VAL A 66 -4.88 -18.33 7.55
CA VAL A 66 -6.31 -18.44 7.26
C VAL A 66 -6.71 -17.42 6.20
N GLU A 67 -6.20 -16.20 6.32
CA GLU A 67 -6.43 -15.10 5.37
C GLU A 67 -5.80 -15.36 3.99
N MET A 68 -4.73 -16.16 3.92
CA MET A 68 -4.11 -16.57 2.66
C MET A 68 -4.75 -17.81 2.01
N ALA A 69 -5.68 -18.49 2.69
CA ALA A 69 -6.32 -19.66 2.12
C ALA A 69 -7.26 -19.25 0.97
N PRO A 70 -7.21 -19.93 -0.20
CA PRO A 70 -8.17 -19.66 -1.27
C PRO A 70 -9.59 -19.99 -0.77
N THR A 71 -10.49 -19.00 -0.84
CA THR A 71 -11.92 -19.13 -0.54
C THR A 71 -12.66 -19.91 -1.62
#